data_AF-A0A7U4J9G8-F1
#
_entry.id   AF-A0A7U4J9G8-F1
#
_cell.length_a   1.000
_cell.length_b   1.000
_cell.length_c   1.000
_cell.angle_alpha   90.00
_cell.angle_beta   90.00
_cell.angle_gamma   90.00
#
_symmetry.space_group_name_H-M   'P 1'
#
loop_
_entity.id
_entity.type
_entity.pdbx_description
1 polymer ?
#
loop_
_entity_poly.entity_id
_entity_poly.type
_entity_poly.pdbx_seq_one_letter_code
_entity_poly.pdbx_strand_id
1 'polypeptide(L)'
;MTDLGHVLTEAFGDEDGVVDVADVMQKMAEHKGCGTSSEGGKASCGSSGGPEDMDPAIWEKVKNHPCYSEEAHHHYARMHVAVAPACNIQCNYCNRKYDCANESRPGVVSEKLTPTQAAKKVLAVASTIPQMTVLGIAGPGDPLANPAKTFETFRQIMEAAPDIKLCLSTNGLALPDYVDEIAKYNVDHVTITINMVDPEIGQHIYPWIFWEHKRITGIEAARILTERQLRGLEMLTERGILAKINSVMIPGVNDQHLVEVNRAVKSRGAFLHNIMPLISAPEHGTVFGLNGQRGPTAQELKALQDSCEGEMNMMRHCRQCRADAVGLLGEDRSAEFTTDKIMEMEVEYDAAGRKAYQQAVEGERQAKVAARQEELATLGGATSAIKLLVAVATKGHGVINEHFGHAKEFQVYELSTAGAKFVGHRRVDLYCQGGYGEEDSLDTIILAINDCHAVFVAKIGGCPKADLLKAGIDPVDQYAHEYIEKSAIIWFKDYLAKVESGAIVHVERGDAAIRQGALLSAA
;
A
#
# COMPACT_ATOMS: atom_id res chain seq x y z
N MET A 1 -58.01 -53.54 6.94
CA MET A 1 -58.59 -52.18 6.92
C MET A 1 -57.43 -51.25 7.24
N THR A 2 -56.56 -51.01 6.24
CA THR A 2 -56.51 -49.80 5.37
C THR A 2 -56.08 -48.58 6.19
N ASP A 3 -55.03 -47.84 5.90
CA ASP A 3 -54.36 -47.55 4.63
C ASP A 3 -53.03 -46.78 4.89
N LEU A 4 -52.23 -46.57 3.83
CA LEU A 4 -51.03 -45.72 3.69
C LEU A 4 -49.66 -46.41 3.84
N GLY A 5 -49.33 -47.19 2.80
CA GLY A 5 -47.98 -47.27 2.26
C GLY A 5 -47.72 -46.17 1.21
N HIS A 6 -46.45 -46.06 0.78
CA HIS A 6 -45.80 -45.02 -0.05
C HIS A 6 -45.36 -43.78 0.75
N VAL A 7 -44.09 -43.38 0.87
CA VAL A 7 -42.89 -43.54 0.03
C VAL A 7 -41.66 -43.41 0.95
N LEU A 8 -40.79 -44.41 1.03
CA LEU A 8 -39.45 -44.31 1.66
C LEU A 8 -38.54 -45.36 1.04
N THR A 9 -38.04 -45.09 -0.17
CA THR A 9 -36.81 -45.67 -0.74
C THR A 9 -36.58 -45.03 -2.10
N GLU A 10 -35.68 -44.06 -2.16
CA GLU A 10 -34.77 -43.75 -3.28
C GLU A 10 -34.23 -42.32 -3.10
N ALA A 11 -32.97 -42.21 -2.65
CA ALA A 11 -32.01 -41.15 -2.94
C ALA A 11 -30.84 -41.18 -1.94
N PHE A 12 -30.03 -42.24 -1.99
CA PHE A 12 -28.60 -42.13 -1.66
C PHE A 12 -27.87 -42.31 -2.99
N GLY A 13 -27.47 -41.20 -3.58
CA GLY A 13 -26.51 -41.12 -4.68
C GLY A 13 -25.34 -40.29 -4.18
N ASP A 14 -24.16 -40.90 -4.22
CA ASP A 14 -22.84 -40.31 -4.00
C ASP A 14 -22.51 -39.20 -5.02
N GLU A 15 -21.41 -38.50 -4.69
CA GLU A 15 -20.46 -37.80 -5.57
C GLU A 15 -20.47 -36.26 -5.53
N ASP A 16 -19.48 -35.73 -4.80
CA ASP A 16 -18.65 -34.57 -5.10
C ASP A 16 -19.35 -33.35 -5.74
N GLY A 17 -19.95 -32.53 -4.89
CA GLY A 17 -20.34 -31.17 -5.22
C GLY A 17 -19.13 -30.24 -5.34
N VAL A 18 -18.28 -30.47 -6.35
CA VAL A 18 -17.37 -29.45 -6.86
C VAL A 18 -18.23 -28.40 -7.54
N VAL A 19 -18.41 -27.25 -6.90
CA VAL A 19 -19.08 -26.10 -7.51
C VAL A 19 -18.21 -25.62 -8.66
N ASP A 20 -18.72 -25.74 -9.89
CA ASP A 20 -18.02 -25.32 -11.10
C ASP A 20 -17.81 -23.80 -11.08
N VAL A 21 -16.54 -23.41 -11.02
CA VAL A 21 -16.07 -22.00 -10.98
C VAL A 21 -16.57 -21.23 -12.20
N ALA A 22 -16.73 -21.89 -13.35
CA ALA A 22 -17.25 -21.26 -14.56
C ALA A 22 -18.71 -20.80 -14.38
N ASP A 23 -19.51 -21.54 -13.62
CA ASP A 23 -20.95 -21.32 -13.46
C ASP A 23 -21.26 -20.14 -12.51
N VAL A 24 -20.39 -19.93 -11.51
CA VAL A 24 -20.40 -18.74 -10.64
C VAL A 24 -19.95 -17.50 -11.41
N MET A 25 -18.89 -17.63 -12.23
CA MET A 25 -18.38 -16.52 -13.06
C MET A 25 -19.37 -16.12 -14.16
N GLN A 26 -20.14 -17.07 -14.70
CA GLN A 26 -21.11 -16.82 -15.76
C GLN A 26 -22.37 -16.08 -15.24
N LYS A 27 -22.86 -16.41 -14.05
CA LYS A 27 -23.98 -15.67 -13.40
C LYS A 27 -23.63 -14.21 -13.08
N MET A 28 -22.35 -13.89 -12.87
CA MET A 28 -21.90 -12.51 -12.64
C MET A 28 -21.61 -11.75 -13.96
N ALA A 29 -21.28 -12.45 -15.04
CA ALA A 29 -21.01 -11.86 -16.35
C ALA A 29 -22.27 -11.32 -17.07
N GLU A 30 -23.47 -11.73 -16.65
CA GLU A 30 -24.74 -11.23 -17.21
C GLU A 30 -25.02 -9.76 -16.85
N HIS A 31 -24.29 -9.18 -15.88
CA HIS A 31 -24.31 -7.74 -15.60
C HIS A 31 -23.11 -7.03 -16.25
N LYS A 32 -23.32 -6.63 -17.52
CA LYS A 32 -22.47 -5.78 -18.39
C LYS A 32 -21.13 -6.40 -18.83
N GLY A 33 -21.12 -6.82 -20.09
CA GLY A 33 -20.01 -7.54 -20.71
C GLY A 33 -18.81 -6.72 -21.17
N CYS A 34 -17.68 -7.43 -21.27
CA CYS A 34 -16.80 -7.46 -22.45
C CYS A 34 -15.88 -8.68 -22.27
N GLY A 35 -16.02 -9.69 -23.12
CA GLY A 35 -15.19 -10.90 -23.08
C GLY A 35 -13.90 -10.71 -23.87
N THR A 36 -12.77 -11.11 -23.27
CA THR A 36 -11.58 -11.51 -24.02
C THR A 36 -10.96 -12.72 -23.34
N SER A 37 -10.72 -13.76 -24.13
CA SER A 37 -9.99 -14.97 -23.77
C SER A 37 -8.49 -14.71 -23.94
N SER A 38 -7.68 -15.05 -22.93
CA SER A 38 -6.22 -15.07 -23.07
C SER A 38 -5.62 -16.15 -22.19
N GLU A 39 -4.89 -17.04 -22.86
CA GLU A 39 -4.06 -18.09 -22.29
C GLU A 39 -2.83 -17.52 -21.57
N GLY A 40 -2.26 -18.35 -20.70
CA GLY A 40 -1.63 -17.96 -19.45
C GLY A 40 -0.39 -17.08 -19.46
N GLY A 41 -0.27 -16.34 -18.37
CA GLY A 41 0.96 -15.77 -17.84
C GLY A 41 0.85 -15.46 -16.33
N LYS A 42 1.53 -16.24 -15.46
CA LYS A 42 1.71 -16.21 -13.99
C LYS A 42 2.92 -15.37 -13.46
N ALA A 43 2.65 -14.23 -12.80
CA ALA A 43 3.69 -13.32 -12.29
C ALA A 43 3.96 -13.37 -10.77
N SER A 44 5.01 -12.64 -10.35
CA SER A 44 5.64 -12.69 -9.02
C SER A 44 6.45 -11.42 -8.66
N CYS A 45 6.26 -10.82 -7.47
CA CYS A 45 7.19 -10.02 -6.62
C CYS A 45 6.40 -9.43 -5.41
N GLY A 46 6.83 -9.27 -4.15
CA GLY A 46 8.07 -9.37 -3.35
C GLY A 46 7.69 -9.49 -1.84
N SER A 47 8.64 -9.34 -0.89
CA SER A 47 8.56 -9.68 0.55
C SER A 47 7.78 -10.97 0.89
N SER A 48 8.42 -12.08 0.58
CA SER A 48 7.99 -13.44 0.89
C SER A 48 8.14 -13.76 2.38
N GLY A 49 7.35 -13.13 3.25
CA GLY A 49 6.99 -13.84 4.48
C GLY A 49 6.04 -14.94 4.05
N GLY A 50 6.54 -16.13 3.74
CA GLY A 50 5.69 -17.28 3.49
C GLY A 50 5.08 -17.76 4.81
N PRO A 51 4.14 -18.72 4.77
CA PRO A 51 3.69 -19.43 5.97
C PRO A 51 4.85 -20.07 6.77
N GLU A 52 6.03 -20.26 6.15
CA GLU A 52 7.23 -20.83 6.78
C GLU A 52 8.05 -19.81 7.59
N ASP A 53 7.87 -18.51 7.38
CA ASP A 53 8.69 -17.45 8.00
C ASP A 53 8.04 -16.82 9.24
N MET A 54 6.80 -17.22 9.58
CA MET A 54 5.99 -16.57 10.61
C MET A 54 5.17 -17.58 11.41
N ASP A 55 4.78 -17.19 12.63
CA ASP A 55 3.81 -17.96 13.41
C ASP A 55 2.48 -18.07 12.63
N PRO A 56 1.86 -19.27 12.53
CA PRO A 56 0.61 -19.46 11.78
C PRO A 56 -0.53 -18.51 12.18
N ALA A 57 -0.62 -18.13 13.46
CA ALA A 57 -1.65 -17.19 13.92
C ALA A 57 -1.41 -15.76 13.42
N ILE A 58 -0.14 -15.37 13.25
CA ILE A 58 0.23 -14.08 12.67
C ILE A 58 -0.01 -14.09 11.15
N TRP A 59 0.32 -15.20 10.49
CA TRP A 59 0.10 -15.37 9.05
C TRP A 59 -1.37 -15.19 8.66
N GLU A 60 -2.30 -15.80 9.40
CA GLU A 60 -3.74 -15.67 9.15
C GLU A 60 -4.24 -14.22 9.26
N LYS A 61 -3.63 -13.40 10.12
CA LYS A 61 -3.97 -11.97 10.24
C LYS A 61 -3.50 -11.20 9.01
N VAL A 62 -2.30 -11.49 8.52
CA VAL A 62 -1.59 -10.68 7.51
C VAL A 62 -1.91 -11.07 6.06
N LYS A 63 -2.14 -12.35 5.76
CA LYS A 63 -2.21 -12.88 4.38
C LYS A 63 -3.25 -12.22 3.47
N ASN A 64 -4.32 -11.67 4.05
CA ASN A 64 -5.40 -11.01 3.30
C ASN A 64 -5.39 -9.48 3.46
N HIS A 65 -4.37 -8.91 4.11
CA HIS A 65 -4.33 -7.48 4.41
C HIS A 65 -3.41 -6.73 3.41
N PRO A 66 -3.94 -5.85 2.53
CA PRO A 66 -3.18 -5.20 1.46
C PRO A 66 -1.98 -4.37 1.92
N CYS A 67 -2.02 -3.82 3.14
CA CYS A 67 -0.88 -3.05 3.69
C CYS A 67 0.19 -3.91 4.38
N TYR A 68 -0.11 -5.14 4.78
CA TYR A 68 0.80 -5.97 5.59
C TYR A 68 1.38 -7.15 4.81
N SER A 69 0.72 -7.56 3.72
CA SER A 69 1.24 -8.54 2.76
C SER A 69 1.35 -7.89 1.37
N GLU A 70 2.50 -8.07 0.74
CA GLU A 70 2.74 -7.58 -0.62
C GLU A 70 1.96 -8.42 -1.65
N GLU A 71 1.81 -9.72 -1.48
CA GLU A 71 0.95 -10.48 -2.40
C GLU A 71 -0.54 -10.10 -2.27
N ALA A 72 -0.98 -9.76 -1.05
CA ALA A 72 -2.37 -9.42 -0.78
C ALA A 72 -2.85 -8.18 -1.52
N HIS A 73 -1.98 -7.23 -1.82
CA HIS A 73 -2.41 -5.94 -2.36
C HIS A 73 -2.93 -5.98 -3.80
N HIS A 74 -2.58 -7.03 -4.55
CA HIS A 74 -3.08 -7.28 -5.89
C HIS A 74 -4.44 -7.98 -5.92
N HIS A 75 -4.85 -8.61 -4.82
CA HIS A 75 -6.01 -9.49 -4.78
C HIS A 75 -7.11 -9.01 -3.83
N TYR A 76 -6.73 -8.27 -2.79
CA TYR A 76 -7.63 -7.82 -1.75
C TYR A 76 -7.77 -6.30 -1.75
N ALA A 77 -9.02 -5.85 -1.67
CA ALA A 77 -9.38 -4.45 -1.61
C ALA A 77 -9.46 -3.98 -0.16
N ARG A 78 -9.25 -2.68 0.03
CA ARG A 78 -9.42 -2.00 1.30
C ARG A 78 -10.37 -0.83 1.16
N MET A 79 -10.95 -0.46 2.28
CA MET A 79 -11.78 0.72 2.38
C MET A 79 -11.37 1.55 3.59
N HIS A 80 -11.36 2.87 3.46
CA HIS A 80 -11.31 3.78 4.59
C HIS A 80 -12.61 4.55 4.76
N VAL A 81 -12.97 4.85 6.01
CA VAL A 81 -14.12 5.72 6.33
C VAL A 81 -13.70 6.95 7.13
N ALA A 82 -14.12 8.11 6.65
CA ALA A 82 -13.77 9.42 7.18
C ALA A 82 -14.68 9.86 8.35
N VAL A 83 -14.60 9.15 9.48
CA VAL A 83 -15.43 9.40 10.68
C VAL A 83 -14.74 10.20 11.79
N ALA A 84 -13.44 10.47 11.65
CA ALA A 84 -12.61 11.04 12.71
C ALA A 84 -12.07 12.43 12.36
N PRO A 85 -12.89 13.51 12.40
CA PRO A 85 -12.47 14.84 11.93
C PRO A 85 -11.53 15.61 12.87
N ALA A 86 -11.58 15.39 14.19
CA ALA A 86 -10.72 16.09 15.14
C ALA A 86 -9.33 15.45 15.21
N CYS A 87 -8.32 16.19 15.66
CA CYS A 87 -7.00 15.63 15.94
C CYS A 87 -6.37 16.38 17.13
N ASN A 88 -5.63 15.64 17.96
CA ASN A 88 -5.06 16.07 19.22
C ASN A 88 -3.58 16.49 19.13
N ILE A 89 -2.93 16.42 17.97
CA ILE A 89 -1.56 16.95 17.75
C ILE A 89 -1.48 17.76 16.46
N GLN A 90 -0.63 18.77 16.38
CA GLN A 90 -0.31 19.43 15.11
C GLN A 90 1.09 19.01 14.65
N CYS A 91 1.19 18.59 13.39
CA CYS A 91 2.48 18.32 12.73
C CYS A 91 2.83 19.49 11.79
N ASN A 92 4.11 19.84 11.67
CA ASN A 92 4.57 20.89 10.74
C ASN A 92 4.41 20.51 9.26
N TYR A 93 4.27 19.22 8.95
CA TYR A 93 3.97 18.71 7.60
C TYR A 93 2.46 18.46 7.35
N CYS A 94 1.58 18.91 8.25
CA CYS A 94 0.13 18.73 8.12
C CYS A 94 -0.60 20.06 7.97
N ASN A 95 -1.63 20.09 7.12
CA ASN A 95 -2.58 21.19 7.02
C ASN A 95 -3.99 20.65 7.28
N ARG A 96 -4.66 21.19 8.32
CA ARG A 96 -5.96 20.73 8.82
C ARG A 96 -7.13 20.91 7.84
N LYS A 97 -6.92 21.63 6.75
CA LYS A 97 -7.89 21.72 5.66
C LYS A 97 -8.04 20.39 4.90
N TYR A 98 -7.03 19.53 4.98
CA TYR A 98 -6.93 18.26 4.29
C TYR A 98 -6.96 17.09 5.27
N ASP A 99 -7.12 15.89 4.73
CA ASP A 99 -6.99 14.63 5.45
C ASP A 99 -5.60 14.48 6.08
N CYS A 100 -5.52 13.64 7.10
CA CYS A 100 -4.31 13.41 7.88
C CYS A 100 -3.15 12.96 6.99
N ALA A 101 -2.10 13.77 6.92
CA ALA A 101 -0.90 13.51 6.11
C ALA A 101 -0.10 12.26 6.54
N ASN A 102 -0.41 11.68 7.72
CA ASN A 102 0.24 10.48 8.22
C ASN A 102 -0.20 9.21 7.51
N GLU A 103 -1.43 9.18 6.97
CA GLU A 103 -1.99 8.00 6.29
C GLU A 103 -2.46 8.33 4.88
N SER A 104 -2.83 9.59 4.63
CA SER A 104 -3.28 10.10 3.34
C SER A 104 -2.24 10.96 2.65
N ARG A 105 -2.22 10.87 1.32
CA ARG A 105 -1.50 11.84 0.49
C ARG A 105 -2.01 13.27 0.79
N PRO A 106 -1.11 14.28 0.85
CA PRO A 106 -1.50 15.66 1.10
C PRO A 106 -2.47 16.22 0.05
N GLY A 107 -3.23 17.25 0.45
CA GLY A 107 -4.15 17.97 -0.44
C GLY A 107 -5.51 17.29 -0.66
N VAL A 108 -5.75 16.12 -0.05
CA VAL A 108 -7.02 15.39 -0.17
C VAL A 108 -8.01 15.86 0.88
N VAL A 109 -9.27 16.01 0.49
CA VAL A 109 -10.38 16.25 1.43
C VAL A 109 -11.38 15.11 1.30
N SER A 110 -11.67 14.44 2.40
CA SER A 110 -12.73 13.42 2.46
C SER A 110 -14.05 14.01 2.94
N GLU A 111 -15.16 13.47 2.41
CA GLU A 111 -16.49 13.74 2.93
C GLU A 111 -16.65 13.13 4.34
N LYS A 112 -17.05 13.94 5.32
CA LYS A 112 -17.17 13.50 6.72
C LYS A 112 -18.41 12.65 6.90
N LEU A 113 -18.24 11.47 7.48
CA LEU A 113 -19.33 10.53 7.72
C LEU A 113 -19.70 10.47 9.20
N THR A 114 -20.98 10.28 9.48
CA THR A 114 -21.45 9.77 10.79
C THR A 114 -21.20 8.27 10.89
N PRO A 115 -21.17 7.68 12.10
CA PRO A 115 -21.00 6.24 12.25
C PRO A 115 -21.99 5.40 11.45
N THR A 116 -23.27 5.79 11.45
CA THR A 116 -24.33 5.11 10.69
C THR A 116 -24.15 5.23 9.19
N GLN A 117 -23.75 6.41 8.70
CA GLN A 117 -23.45 6.58 7.27
C GLN A 117 -22.24 5.74 6.84
N ALA A 118 -21.20 5.69 7.68
CA ALA A 118 -20.03 4.87 7.44
C ALA A 118 -20.39 3.38 7.39
N ALA A 119 -21.18 2.88 8.34
CA ALA A 119 -21.63 1.48 8.32
C ALA A 119 -22.42 1.15 7.05
N LYS A 120 -23.40 1.99 6.66
CA LYS A 120 -24.17 1.79 5.42
C LYS A 120 -23.28 1.79 4.18
N LYS A 121 -22.31 2.71 4.13
CA LYS A 121 -21.34 2.81 3.03
C LYS A 121 -20.44 1.59 2.95
N VAL A 122 -19.96 1.07 4.08
CA VAL A 122 -19.16 -0.15 4.14
C VAL A 122 -19.95 -1.34 3.59
N LEU A 123 -21.21 -1.51 3.98
CA LEU A 123 -22.04 -2.59 3.48
C LEU A 123 -22.26 -2.48 1.96
N ALA A 124 -22.56 -1.28 1.46
CA ALA A 124 -22.78 -1.05 0.02
C ALA A 124 -21.54 -1.39 -0.81
N VAL A 125 -20.36 -0.96 -0.34
CA VAL A 125 -19.09 -1.26 -0.98
C VAL A 125 -18.77 -2.74 -0.88
N ALA A 126 -18.97 -3.36 0.28
CA ALA A 126 -18.68 -4.77 0.51
C ALA A 126 -19.53 -5.69 -0.39
N SER A 127 -20.78 -5.34 -0.65
CA SER A 127 -21.66 -6.08 -1.57
C SER A 127 -21.26 -5.88 -3.05
N THR A 128 -20.69 -4.73 -3.41
CA THR A 128 -20.28 -4.42 -4.78
C THR A 128 -18.85 -4.87 -5.10
N ILE A 129 -17.98 -4.94 -4.08
CA ILE A 129 -16.56 -5.30 -4.18
C ILE A 129 -16.28 -6.48 -3.25
N PRO A 130 -16.51 -7.73 -3.71
CA PRO A 130 -16.25 -8.94 -2.92
C PRO A 130 -14.80 -9.09 -2.48
N GLN A 131 -13.86 -8.46 -3.19
CA GLN A 131 -12.43 -8.42 -2.85
C GLN A 131 -12.15 -7.65 -1.55
N MET A 132 -13.10 -6.85 -1.05
CA MET A 132 -12.86 -5.98 0.11
C MET A 132 -12.79 -6.80 1.39
N THR A 133 -11.59 -6.91 1.98
CA THR A 133 -11.35 -7.68 3.21
C THR A 133 -11.05 -6.82 4.42
N VAL A 134 -10.62 -5.58 4.21
CA VAL A 134 -10.14 -4.69 5.27
C VAL A 134 -10.89 -3.36 5.25
N LEU A 135 -11.35 -2.96 6.44
CA LEU A 135 -11.86 -1.61 6.70
C LEU A 135 -10.95 -0.88 7.69
N GLY A 136 -10.51 0.32 7.30
CA GLY A 136 -9.71 1.21 8.14
C GLY A 136 -10.42 2.50 8.54
N ILE A 137 -10.11 3.00 9.73
CA ILE A 137 -10.39 4.39 10.11
C ILE A 137 -9.05 5.13 10.16
N ALA A 138 -8.87 6.09 9.24
CA ALA A 138 -7.58 6.74 8.99
C ALA A 138 -7.62 8.28 9.06
N GLY A 139 -8.79 8.89 9.29
CA GLY A 139 -8.90 10.36 9.33
C GLY A 139 -10.34 10.87 9.18
N PRO A 140 -10.54 12.15 8.82
CA PRO A 140 -9.53 13.13 8.36
C PRO A 140 -8.51 13.64 9.39
N GLY A 141 -8.76 13.45 10.69
CA GLY A 141 -7.89 13.80 11.81
C GLY A 141 -7.25 12.56 12.45
N ASP A 142 -7.32 12.44 13.77
CA ASP A 142 -6.87 11.25 14.50
C ASP A 142 -8.07 10.47 15.05
N PRO A 143 -8.20 9.18 14.73
CA PRO A 143 -9.29 8.33 15.20
C PRO A 143 -9.45 8.26 16.73
N LEU A 144 -8.34 8.26 17.48
CA LEU A 144 -8.37 8.20 18.95
C LEU A 144 -8.57 9.57 19.60
N ALA A 145 -8.47 10.66 18.84
CA ALA A 145 -9.03 11.95 19.21
C ALA A 145 -10.55 12.05 19.00
N ASN A 146 -11.16 11.05 18.34
CA ASN A 146 -12.61 10.95 18.11
C ASN A 146 -13.18 9.60 18.61
N PRO A 147 -12.86 9.16 19.84
CA PRO A 147 -13.07 7.78 20.28
C PRO A 147 -14.54 7.35 20.17
N ALA A 148 -15.47 8.22 20.58
CA ALA A 148 -16.91 7.92 20.53
C ALA A 148 -17.40 7.60 19.11
N LYS A 149 -16.93 8.32 18.08
CA LYS A 149 -17.31 8.06 16.69
C LYS A 149 -16.61 6.82 16.15
N THR A 150 -15.32 6.71 16.40
CA THR A 150 -14.46 5.61 15.93
C THR A 150 -14.99 4.26 16.43
N PHE A 151 -15.23 4.12 17.73
CA PHE A 151 -15.68 2.85 18.32
C PHE A 151 -17.15 2.55 18.01
N GLU A 152 -18.01 3.56 17.91
CA GLU A 152 -19.39 3.34 17.45
C GLU A 152 -19.44 2.85 16.00
N THR A 153 -18.57 3.36 15.13
CA THR A 153 -18.40 2.84 13.76
C THR A 153 -17.95 1.38 13.79
N PHE A 154 -16.91 1.04 14.56
CA PHE A 154 -16.47 -0.35 14.68
C PHE A 154 -17.55 -1.29 15.22
N ARG A 155 -18.32 -0.86 16.23
CA ARG A 155 -19.43 -1.63 16.77
C ARG A 155 -20.46 -1.97 15.68
N GLN A 156 -20.92 -0.98 14.93
CA GLN A 156 -21.92 -1.17 13.89
C GLN A 156 -21.42 -2.08 12.75
N ILE A 157 -20.15 -1.96 12.35
CA ILE A 157 -19.59 -2.81 11.29
C ILE A 157 -19.36 -4.24 11.77
N MET A 158 -18.88 -4.45 13.00
CA MET A 158 -18.72 -5.80 13.56
C MET A 158 -20.06 -6.54 13.64
N GLU A 159 -21.14 -5.84 14.00
CA GLU A 159 -22.49 -6.41 14.04
C GLU A 159 -23.03 -6.74 12.65
N ALA A 160 -22.73 -5.92 11.65
CA ALA A 160 -23.32 -6.05 10.31
C ALA A 160 -22.47 -6.88 9.31
N ALA A 161 -21.15 -6.91 9.48
CA ALA A 161 -20.20 -7.53 8.55
C ALA A 161 -18.96 -8.11 9.28
N PRO A 162 -19.12 -9.22 10.03
CA PRO A 162 -18.08 -9.77 10.91
C PRO A 162 -16.89 -10.41 10.18
N ASP A 163 -16.97 -10.69 8.89
CA ASP A 163 -15.86 -11.17 8.05
C ASP A 163 -14.86 -10.08 7.66
N ILE A 164 -15.22 -8.80 7.83
CA ILE A 164 -14.35 -7.68 7.49
C ILE A 164 -13.37 -7.43 8.64
N LYS A 165 -12.07 -7.48 8.31
CA LYS A 165 -10.99 -7.16 9.26
C LYS A 165 -10.95 -5.65 9.50
N LEU A 166 -10.94 -5.25 10.76
CA LEU A 166 -10.87 -3.85 11.16
C LEU A 166 -9.41 -3.41 11.36
N CYS A 167 -9.08 -2.20 10.94
CA CYS A 167 -7.81 -1.55 11.20
C CYS A 167 -7.96 -0.07 11.58
N LEU A 168 -6.94 0.46 12.23
CA LEU A 168 -6.92 1.83 12.75
C LEU A 168 -5.57 2.47 12.46
N SER A 169 -5.54 3.74 12.07
CA SER A 169 -4.31 4.54 12.06
C SER A 169 -4.39 5.63 13.13
N THR A 170 -3.33 5.86 13.89
CA THR A 170 -3.29 6.89 14.94
C THR A 170 -1.91 7.55 15.03
N ASN A 171 -1.88 8.78 15.53
CA ASN A 171 -0.65 9.41 15.98
C ASN A 171 -0.13 8.87 17.31
N GLY A 172 -0.90 8.08 18.04
CA GLY A 172 -0.44 7.38 19.24
C GLY A 172 -0.54 8.14 20.56
N LEU A 173 -0.89 9.45 20.57
CA LEU A 173 -0.97 10.22 21.82
C LEU A 173 -2.00 9.64 22.79
N ALA A 174 -3.20 9.33 22.30
CA ALA A 174 -4.30 8.77 23.11
C ALA A 174 -4.31 7.23 23.11
N LEU A 175 -3.36 6.59 22.43
CA LEU A 175 -3.37 5.14 22.24
C LEU A 175 -3.38 4.34 23.55
N PRO A 176 -2.54 4.63 24.56
CA PRO A 176 -2.54 3.87 25.80
C PRO A 176 -3.89 3.85 26.53
N ASP A 177 -4.74 4.87 26.32
CA ASP A 177 -6.03 5.00 27.00
C ASP A 177 -7.11 4.12 26.36
N TYR A 178 -6.91 3.68 25.12
CA TYR A 178 -7.91 2.98 24.32
C TYR A 178 -7.48 1.60 23.83
N VAL A 179 -6.28 1.11 24.17
CA VAL A 179 -5.81 -0.22 23.72
C VAL A 179 -6.79 -1.33 24.12
N ASP A 180 -7.32 -1.30 25.35
CA ASP A 180 -8.31 -2.29 25.79
C ASP A 180 -9.62 -2.20 25.00
N GLU A 181 -10.03 -1.00 24.63
CA GLU A 181 -11.22 -0.79 23.80
C GLU A 181 -11.00 -1.31 22.37
N ILE A 182 -9.82 -1.05 21.79
CA ILE A 182 -9.41 -1.56 20.48
C ILE A 182 -9.46 -3.11 20.46
N ALA A 183 -8.95 -3.75 21.51
CA ALA A 183 -8.93 -5.21 21.63
C ALA A 183 -10.34 -5.83 21.64
N LYS A 184 -11.35 -5.14 22.20
CA LYS A 184 -12.74 -5.62 22.21
C LYS A 184 -13.33 -5.75 20.81
N TYR A 185 -12.87 -4.93 19.87
CA TYR A 185 -13.39 -4.90 18.50
C TYR A 185 -12.60 -5.80 17.53
N ASN A 186 -11.81 -6.76 18.03
CA ASN A 186 -11.01 -7.67 17.20
C ASN A 186 -10.20 -6.92 16.11
N VAL A 187 -9.69 -5.73 16.44
CA VAL A 187 -8.83 -4.97 15.54
C VAL A 187 -7.49 -5.69 15.46
N ASP A 188 -7.20 -6.31 14.32
CA ASP A 188 -5.98 -7.09 14.12
C ASP A 188 -4.75 -6.21 13.89
N HIS A 189 -4.95 -5.01 13.34
CA HIS A 189 -3.88 -4.15 12.84
C HIS A 189 -4.06 -2.70 13.28
N VAL A 190 -3.04 -2.14 13.93
CA VAL A 190 -2.99 -0.72 14.28
C VAL A 190 -1.75 -0.09 13.66
N THR A 191 -1.93 1.01 12.95
CA THR A 191 -0.83 1.83 12.44
C THR A 191 -0.58 2.98 13.39
N ILE A 192 0.66 3.14 13.86
CA ILE A 192 1.08 4.26 14.70
C ILE A 192 2.07 5.11 13.90
N THR A 193 1.87 6.42 13.88
CA THR A 193 2.90 7.32 13.31
C THR A 193 3.88 7.78 14.38
N ILE A 194 5.13 7.33 14.29
CA ILE A 194 6.21 7.66 15.23
C ILE A 194 7.37 8.25 14.44
N ASN A 195 7.56 9.57 14.50
CA ASN A 195 8.64 10.24 13.75
C ASN A 195 9.92 10.46 14.56
N MET A 196 9.89 10.18 15.87
CA MET A 196 10.99 10.45 16.78
C MET A 196 10.86 9.65 18.09
N VAL A 197 12.00 9.35 18.69
CA VAL A 197 12.13 8.89 20.08
C VAL A 197 12.93 9.85 20.97
N ASP A 198 13.47 10.91 20.37
CA ASP A 198 14.21 11.96 21.06
C ASP A 198 13.34 13.23 21.06
N PRO A 199 12.91 13.71 22.23
CA PRO A 199 12.13 14.94 22.35
C PRO A 199 12.80 16.18 21.74
N GLU A 200 14.14 16.23 21.72
CA GLU A 200 14.88 17.37 21.13
C GLU A 200 14.60 17.48 19.63
N ILE A 201 14.44 16.35 18.94
CA ILE A 201 14.03 16.31 17.53
C ILE A 201 12.53 16.56 17.40
N GLY A 202 11.73 15.95 18.27
CA GLY A 202 10.27 16.04 18.23
C GLY A 202 9.72 17.46 18.32
N GLN A 203 10.36 18.35 19.07
CA GLN A 203 9.92 19.75 19.20
C GLN A 203 9.96 20.53 17.87
N HIS A 204 10.78 20.09 16.92
CA HIS A 204 10.88 20.68 15.57
C HIS A 204 9.84 20.10 14.60
N ILE A 205 9.24 18.96 14.93
CA ILE A 205 8.22 18.28 14.12
C ILE A 205 6.81 18.68 14.57
N TYR A 206 6.59 18.78 15.88
CA TYR A 206 5.29 18.97 16.49
C TYR A 206 5.21 20.31 17.24
N PRO A 207 4.59 21.35 16.67
CA PRO A 207 4.42 22.63 17.35
C PRO A 207 3.61 22.55 18.64
N TRP A 208 2.62 21.65 18.70
CA TRP A 208 1.82 21.43 19.90
C TRP A 208 1.12 20.07 19.95
N ILE A 209 0.83 19.62 21.17
CA ILE A 209 -0.13 18.55 21.47
C ILE A 209 -1.26 19.10 22.36
N PHE A 210 -2.42 18.45 22.31
CA PHE A 210 -3.54 18.71 23.20
C PHE A 210 -3.70 17.52 24.15
N TRP A 211 -3.24 17.69 25.38
CA TRP A 211 -3.17 16.65 26.41
C TRP A 211 -3.71 17.19 27.74
N GLU A 212 -4.49 16.38 28.46
CA GLU A 212 -5.12 16.76 29.73
C GLU A 212 -5.84 18.13 29.70
N HIS A 213 -6.64 18.33 28.65
CA HIS A 213 -7.39 19.57 28.39
C HIS A 213 -6.54 20.84 28.24
N LYS A 214 -5.23 20.69 27.97
CA LYS A 214 -4.29 21.80 27.79
C LYS A 214 -3.52 21.63 26.49
N ARG A 215 -3.15 22.77 25.89
CA ARG A 215 -2.20 22.80 24.78
C ARG A 215 -0.78 22.86 25.36
N ILE A 216 0.02 21.85 25.05
CA ILE A 216 1.42 21.74 25.47
C ILE A 216 2.29 21.96 24.23
N THR A 217 3.41 22.67 24.39
CA THR A 217 4.32 23.07 23.30
C THR A 217 5.78 22.76 23.63
N GLY A 218 6.65 22.80 22.62
CA GLY A 218 8.10 22.64 22.78
C GLY A 218 8.50 21.22 23.16
N ILE A 219 9.69 21.07 23.74
CA ILE A 219 10.26 19.76 24.13
C ILE A 219 9.35 18.94 25.05
N GLU A 220 8.57 19.60 25.91
CA GLU A 220 7.63 18.91 26.80
C GLU A 220 6.49 18.22 26.04
N ALA A 221 5.98 18.88 24.99
CA ALA A 221 4.98 18.26 24.11
C ALA A 221 5.54 17.02 23.41
N ALA A 222 6.78 17.11 22.93
CA ALA A 222 7.45 15.99 22.31
C ALA A 222 7.68 14.84 23.30
N ARG A 223 8.17 15.13 24.51
CA ARG A 223 8.39 14.14 25.57
C ARG A 223 7.13 13.33 25.87
N ILE A 224 6.02 14.02 26.13
CA ILE A 224 4.73 13.36 26.40
C ILE A 224 4.31 12.51 25.20
N LEU A 225 4.42 13.04 23.97
CA LEU A 225 4.02 12.31 22.78
C LEU A 225 4.80 11.01 22.58
N THR A 226 6.13 11.04 22.68
CA THR A 226 6.94 9.84 22.47
C THR A 226 6.72 8.79 23.57
N GLU A 227 6.61 9.21 24.83
CA GLU A 227 6.32 8.32 25.95
C GLU A 227 4.98 7.59 25.75
N ARG A 228 3.93 8.32 25.35
CA ARG A 228 2.61 7.71 25.10
C ARG A 228 2.60 6.82 23.86
N GLN A 229 3.27 7.22 22.79
CA GLN A 229 3.38 6.41 21.57
C GLN A 229 4.05 5.06 21.84
N LEU A 230 5.23 5.08 22.49
CA LEU A 230 5.99 3.87 22.78
C LEU A 230 5.26 2.99 23.79
N ARG A 231 4.61 3.58 24.81
CA ARG A 231 3.78 2.82 25.75
C ARG A 231 2.59 2.16 25.06
N GLY A 232 1.93 2.88 24.15
CA GLY A 232 0.82 2.34 23.38
C GLY A 232 1.24 1.17 22.48
N LEU A 233 2.43 1.26 21.87
CA LEU A 233 3.02 0.17 21.10
C LEU A 233 3.23 -1.09 21.96
N GLU A 234 3.89 -0.94 23.12
CA GLU A 234 4.10 -2.06 24.05
C GLU A 234 2.76 -2.72 24.45
N MET A 235 1.75 -1.91 24.76
CA MET A 235 0.42 -2.40 25.15
C MET A 235 -0.32 -3.13 24.02
N LEU A 236 -0.13 -2.73 22.75
CA LEU A 236 -0.68 -3.45 21.59
C LEU A 236 -0.01 -4.81 21.43
N THR A 237 1.32 -4.85 21.54
CA THR A 237 2.11 -6.08 21.48
C THR A 237 1.70 -7.06 22.59
N GLU A 238 1.52 -6.58 23.83
CA GLU A 238 1.04 -7.39 24.96
C GLU A 238 -0.33 -8.05 24.69
N ARG A 239 -1.16 -7.45 23.84
CA ARG A 239 -2.49 -7.96 23.46
C ARG A 239 -2.51 -8.71 22.13
N GLY A 240 -1.35 -8.93 21.51
CA GLY A 240 -1.24 -9.66 20.24
C GLY A 240 -1.84 -8.92 19.04
N ILE A 241 -1.94 -7.59 19.12
CA ILE A 241 -2.37 -6.72 18.02
C ILE A 241 -1.14 -6.32 17.22
N LEU A 242 -1.17 -6.52 15.90
CA LEU A 242 -0.02 -6.23 15.05
C LEU A 242 0.10 -4.73 14.81
N ALA A 243 1.24 -4.16 15.17
CA ALA A 243 1.51 -2.74 15.02
C ALA A 243 2.38 -2.46 13.78
N LYS A 244 1.88 -1.63 12.87
CA LYS A 244 2.68 -1.01 11.78
C LYS A 244 3.10 0.37 12.21
N ILE A 245 4.37 0.71 12.02
CA ILE A 245 4.89 2.05 12.28
C ILE A 245 4.99 2.81 10.97
N ASN A 246 4.39 3.99 10.91
CA ASN A 246 4.66 4.97 9.86
C ASN A 246 5.65 6.01 10.39
N SER A 247 6.63 6.38 9.58
CA SER A 247 7.53 7.48 9.89
C SER A 247 7.75 8.34 8.66
N VAL A 248 7.68 9.66 8.82
CA VAL A 248 7.96 10.63 7.76
C VAL A 248 9.43 11.03 7.86
N MET A 249 10.19 10.77 6.80
CA MET A 249 11.58 11.18 6.65
C MET A 249 11.66 12.66 6.28
N ILE A 250 12.20 13.46 7.20
CA ILE A 250 12.39 14.91 7.08
C ILE A 250 13.90 15.18 7.06
N PRO A 251 14.47 15.51 5.88
CA PRO A 251 15.89 15.78 5.74
C PRO A 251 16.38 16.88 6.68
N GLY A 252 17.50 16.62 7.36
CA GLY A 252 18.11 17.53 8.34
C GLY A 252 17.36 17.68 9.67
N VAL A 253 16.24 16.95 9.88
CA VAL A 253 15.50 16.98 11.14
C VAL A 253 15.51 15.61 11.82
N ASN A 254 15.07 14.55 11.13
CA ASN A 254 15.01 13.20 11.71
C ASN A 254 15.57 12.10 10.79
N ASP A 255 16.09 12.45 9.62
CA ASP A 255 16.64 11.51 8.64
C ASP A 255 17.66 10.53 9.24
N GLN A 256 18.62 11.02 10.02
CA GLN A 256 19.59 10.16 10.73
C GLN A 256 18.98 9.45 11.94
N HIS A 257 18.01 10.11 12.59
CA HIS A 257 17.35 9.61 13.80
C HIS A 257 16.42 8.43 13.56
N LEU A 258 15.90 8.28 12.35
CA LEU A 258 14.94 7.22 12.03
C LEU A 258 15.53 5.81 12.19
N VAL A 259 16.85 5.65 12.17
CA VAL A 259 17.53 4.39 12.53
C VAL A 259 17.34 4.06 14.02
N GLU A 260 17.42 5.06 14.90
CA GLU A 260 17.15 4.88 16.34
C GLU A 260 15.67 4.62 16.60
N VAL A 261 14.78 5.33 15.87
CA VAL A 261 13.34 5.05 15.90
C VAL A 261 13.06 3.60 15.51
N ASN A 262 13.67 3.10 14.43
CA ASN A 262 13.54 1.72 13.96
C ASN A 262 13.91 0.70 15.06
N ARG A 263 15.06 0.88 15.72
CA ARG A 263 15.50 0.04 16.85
C ARG A 263 14.52 0.09 18.01
N ALA A 264 14.07 1.30 18.37
CA ALA A 264 13.20 1.53 19.51
C ALA A 264 11.81 0.91 19.32
N VAL A 265 11.24 0.99 18.11
CA VAL A 265 9.92 0.39 17.84
C VAL A 265 10.02 -1.12 17.65
N LYS A 266 11.10 -1.62 17.02
CA LYS A 266 11.33 -3.06 16.85
C LYS A 266 11.46 -3.78 18.19
N SER A 267 12.29 -3.25 19.09
CA SER A 267 12.48 -3.80 20.44
C SER A 267 11.20 -3.85 21.29
N ARG A 268 10.17 -3.08 20.90
CA ARG A 268 8.86 -3.02 21.54
C ARG A 268 7.77 -3.82 20.83
N GLY A 269 8.13 -4.63 19.82
CA GLY A 269 7.22 -5.55 19.17
C GLY A 269 6.47 -4.99 17.97
N ALA A 270 6.96 -3.89 17.36
CA ALA A 270 6.45 -3.46 16.07
C ALA A 270 6.69 -4.53 14.99
N PHE A 271 5.68 -4.72 14.14
CA PHE A 271 5.65 -5.76 13.11
C PHE A 271 6.29 -5.30 11.79
N LEU A 272 5.87 -4.13 11.31
CA LEU A 272 6.26 -3.56 10.02
C LEU A 272 6.58 -2.08 10.18
N HIS A 273 7.62 -1.60 9.51
CA HIS A 273 7.98 -0.19 9.46
C HIS A 273 7.76 0.33 8.05
N ASN A 274 7.13 1.48 7.91
CA ASN A 274 6.87 2.16 6.67
C ASN A 274 7.46 3.57 6.75
N ILE A 275 8.69 3.73 6.27
CA ILE A 275 9.36 5.03 6.18
C ILE A 275 8.94 5.69 4.86
N MET A 276 8.23 6.80 4.98
CA MET A 276 7.66 7.57 3.88
C MET A 276 8.41 8.89 3.68
N PRO A 277 8.52 9.39 2.45
CA PRO A 277 9.13 10.69 2.20
C PRO A 277 8.26 11.83 2.74
N LEU A 278 8.89 12.89 3.25
CA LEU A 278 8.21 14.17 3.45
C LEU A 278 7.71 14.69 2.10
N ILE A 279 6.43 15.08 2.09
CA ILE A 279 5.81 15.85 1.01
C ILE A 279 5.68 17.30 1.46
N SER A 280 6.43 18.20 0.85
CA SER A 280 6.57 19.59 1.26
C SER A 280 6.45 20.60 0.12
N ALA A 281 5.72 20.27 -0.96
CA ALA A 281 5.39 21.27 -1.96
C ALA A 281 4.58 22.43 -1.33
N PRO A 282 4.92 23.71 -1.59
CA PRO A 282 4.27 24.87 -0.96
C PRO A 282 2.75 24.93 -1.18
N GLU A 283 2.26 24.36 -2.28
CA GLU A 283 0.83 24.26 -2.64
C GLU A 283 -0.02 23.56 -1.57
N HIS A 284 0.58 22.67 -0.76
CA HIS A 284 -0.12 21.98 0.33
C HIS A 284 -0.33 22.87 1.56
N GLY A 285 0.31 24.05 1.62
CA GLY A 285 0.16 25.03 2.69
C GLY A 285 0.58 24.54 4.07
N THR A 286 1.50 23.57 4.14
CA THR A 286 2.07 23.06 5.39
C THR A 286 3.17 24.00 5.89
N VAL A 287 3.50 23.99 7.18
CA VAL A 287 4.58 24.85 7.72
C VAL A 287 5.90 24.53 7.03
N PHE A 288 6.22 23.24 6.86
CA PHE A 288 7.41 22.82 6.13
C PHE A 288 7.38 23.23 4.66
N GLY A 289 6.25 23.12 3.97
CA GLY A 289 6.16 23.55 2.58
C GLY A 289 6.29 25.07 2.41
N LEU A 290 5.71 25.86 3.32
CA LEU A 290 5.79 27.32 3.27
C LEU A 290 7.18 27.87 3.64
N ASN A 291 7.91 27.15 4.49
CA ASN A 291 9.26 27.54 4.91
C ASN A 291 10.37 26.96 4.02
N GLY A 292 10.02 26.26 2.93
CA GLY A 292 10.99 25.72 1.97
C GLY A 292 11.77 24.50 2.46
N GLN A 293 11.28 23.78 3.47
CA GLN A 293 11.85 22.50 3.88
C GLN A 293 11.74 21.52 2.71
N ARG A 294 12.86 20.98 2.23
CA ARG A 294 12.85 20.00 1.13
C ARG A 294 12.38 18.62 1.62
N GLY A 295 11.79 17.84 0.71
CA GLY A 295 11.63 16.39 0.86
C GLY A 295 12.94 15.63 0.60
N PRO A 296 13.04 14.35 1.00
CA PRO A 296 14.19 13.52 0.70
C PRO A 296 14.26 13.17 -0.79
N THR A 297 15.46 12.85 -1.27
CA THR A 297 15.62 12.25 -2.59
C THR A 297 15.32 10.75 -2.58
N ALA A 298 15.24 10.14 -3.76
CA ALA A 298 15.00 8.71 -3.89
C ALA A 298 16.13 7.87 -3.28
N GLN A 299 17.38 8.28 -3.51
CA GLN A 299 18.54 7.59 -2.94
C GLN A 299 18.63 7.75 -1.42
N GLU A 300 18.35 8.95 -0.89
CA GLU A 300 18.33 9.19 0.56
C GLU A 300 17.29 8.31 1.26
N LEU A 301 16.08 8.24 0.71
CA LEU A 301 15.01 7.41 1.26
C LEU A 301 15.37 5.92 1.19
N LYS A 302 15.88 5.46 0.04
CA LYS A 302 16.28 4.06 -0.13
C LYS A 302 17.42 3.69 0.82
N ALA A 303 18.44 4.53 0.94
CA ALA A 303 19.58 4.30 1.84
C ALA A 303 19.12 4.17 3.30
N LEU A 304 18.21 5.05 3.74
CA LEU A 304 17.63 4.95 5.08
C LEU A 304 16.82 3.66 5.25
N GLN A 305 15.94 3.34 4.30
CA GLN A 305 15.15 2.10 4.35
C GLN A 305 16.05 0.86 4.40
N ASP A 306 17.09 0.79 3.56
CA ASP A 306 18.05 -0.31 3.52
C ASP A 306 18.82 -0.43 4.85
N SER A 307 19.19 0.69 5.48
CA SER A 307 19.86 0.69 6.80
C SER A 307 18.99 0.18 7.94
N CYS A 308 17.66 0.23 7.77
CA CYS A 308 16.67 -0.27 8.73
C CYS A 308 16.21 -1.70 8.40
N GLU A 309 16.35 -2.11 7.14
CA GLU A 309 15.97 -3.42 6.61
C GLU A 309 17.01 -4.48 7.00
N GLY A 310 16.71 -5.18 8.08
CA GLY A 310 17.56 -6.20 8.69
C GLY A 310 17.20 -6.44 10.15
N GLU A 311 16.85 -5.37 10.86
CA GLU A 311 16.26 -5.45 12.20
C GLU A 311 14.73 -5.58 12.15
N MET A 312 14.10 -5.02 11.10
CA MET A 312 12.65 -4.92 10.97
C MET A 312 12.18 -5.11 9.52
N ASN A 313 11.00 -5.69 9.34
CA ASN A 313 10.37 -5.79 8.03
C ASN A 313 9.99 -4.37 7.54
N MET A 314 10.41 -4.03 6.33
CA MET A 314 10.20 -2.71 5.73
C MET A 314 9.10 -2.76 4.66
N MET A 315 8.12 -1.88 4.75
CA MET A 315 7.06 -1.72 3.75
C MET A 315 7.56 -0.85 2.60
N ARG A 316 7.52 -1.37 1.37
CA ARG A 316 7.95 -0.64 0.15
C ARG A 316 6.82 -0.34 -0.83
N HIS A 317 5.67 -0.99 -0.68
CA HIS A 317 4.48 -0.85 -1.54
C HIS A 317 3.46 0.19 -1.07
N CYS A 318 3.81 1.02 -0.07
CA CYS A 318 2.88 2.01 0.45
C CYS A 318 2.57 3.09 -0.60
N ARG A 319 1.27 3.36 -0.81
CA ARG A 319 0.77 4.39 -1.74
C ARG A 319 0.19 5.64 -1.05
N GLN A 320 0.29 5.77 0.29
CA GLN A 320 -0.32 6.86 1.08
C GLN A 320 -1.80 7.09 0.72
N CYS A 321 -2.65 6.10 1.04
CA CYS A 321 -4.04 6.07 0.59
C CYS A 321 -4.91 7.17 1.23
N ARG A 322 -5.91 7.68 0.51
CA ARG A 322 -6.88 8.65 1.05
C ARG A 322 -7.63 8.11 2.28
N ALA A 323 -8.18 8.99 3.11
CA ALA A 323 -9.00 8.62 4.26
C ALA A 323 -10.40 8.09 3.87
N ASP A 324 -10.77 8.18 2.59
CA ASP A 324 -12.00 7.64 1.99
C ASP A 324 -11.72 6.67 0.83
N ALA A 325 -10.49 6.17 0.70
CA ALA A 325 -10.11 5.27 -0.38
C ALA A 325 -10.98 3.99 -0.39
N VAL A 326 -11.37 3.54 -1.59
CA VAL A 326 -12.14 2.30 -1.79
C VAL A 326 -11.51 1.53 -2.94
N GLY A 327 -11.17 0.25 -2.75
CA GLY A 327 -10.70 -0.64 -3.83
C GLY A 327 -9.31 -1.20 -3.61
N LEU A 328 -8.70 -1.69 -4.70
CA LEU A 328 -7.35 -2.23 -4.70
C LEU A 328 -6.30 -1.14 -4.58
N LEU A 329 -5.09 -1.54 -4.18
CA LEU A 329 -3.96 -0.63 -4.05
C LEU A 329 -3.53 -0.07 -5.41
N GLY A 330 -3.90 1.17 -5.71
CA GLY A 330 -3.64 1.81 -7.01
C GLY A 330 -4.89 2.02 -7.86
N GLU A 331 -6.00 1.37 -7.50
CA GLU A 331 -7.29 1.46 -8.18
C GLU A 331 -8.35 2.00 -7.22
N ASP A 332 -8.38 3.32 -7.06
CA ASP A 332 -9.32 4.02 -6.19
C ASP A 332 -10.69 4.19 -6.89
N ARG A 333 -11.70 3.49 -6.38
CA ARG A 333 -13.10 3.50 -6.83
C ARG A 333 -14.00 4.35 -5.96
N SER A 334 -13.46 5.19 -5.06
CA SER A 334 -14.23 6.02 -4.12
C SER A 334 -15.32 6.88 -4.78
N ALA A 335 -15.10 7.34 -6.02
CA ALA A 335 -16.07 8.15 -6.79
C ALA A 335 -17.36 7.40 -7.18
N GLU A 336 -17.33 6.07 -7.23
CA GLU A 336 -18.51 5.25 -7.47
C GLU A 336 -19.46 5.24 -6.24
N PHE A 337 -18.90 5.49 -5.06
CA PHE A 337 -19.52 5.29 -3.74
C PHE A 337 -19.64 6.61 -2.96
N THR A 338 -20.25 7.62 -3.58
CA THR A 338 -20.58 8.88 -2.89
C THR A 338 -21.73 8.68 -1.91
N THR A 339 -21.77 9.50 -0.85
CA THR A 339 -22.77 9.35 0.22
C THR A 339 -24.19 9.40 -0.31
N ASP A 340 -24.49 10.34 -1.20
CA ASP A 340 -25.81 10.48 -1.81
C ASP A 340 -26.27 9.19 -2.51
N LYS A 341 -25.41 8.62 -3.37
CA LYS A 341 -25.70 7.37 -4.09
C LYS A 341 -25.96 6.21 -3.13
N ILE A 342 -25.16 6.11 -2.07
CA ILE A 342 -25.26 5.02 -1.08
C ILE A 342 -26.52 5.15 -0.24
N MET A 343 -26.91 6.37 0.15
CA MET A 343 -28.08 6.56 1.00
C MET A 343 -29.36 6.13 0.28
N GLU A 344 -29.39 6.20 -1.04
CA GLU A 344 -30.52 5.74 -1.89
C GLU A 344 -30.51 4.22 -2.16
N MET A 345 -29.38 3.54 -1.95
CA MET A 345 -29.28 2.10 -2.16
C MET A 345 -29.95 1.31 -1.02
N GLU A 346 -30.76 0.32 -1.39
CA GLU A 346 -31.10 -0.81 -0.52
C GLU A 346 -29.96 -1.83 -0.63
N VAL A 347 -29.34 -2.12 0.51
CA VAL A 347 -28.14 -2.95 0.57
C VAL A 347 -28.45 -4.20 1.37
N GLU A 348 -28.47 -5.35 0.71
CA GLU A 348 -28.40 -6.64 1.37
C GLU A 348 -26.95 -7.13 1.40
N TYR A 349 -26.52 -7.62 2.56
CA TYR A 349 -25.16 -8.08 2.78
C TYR A 349 -25.03 -9.56 2.42
N ASP A 350 -24.40 -9.86 1.27
CA ASP A 350 -24.16 -11.24 0.83
C ASP A 350 -22.85 -11.80 1.41
N ALA A 351 -22.93 -12.32 2.63
CA ALA A 351 -21.81 -12.98 3.29
C ALA A 351 -21.38 -14.28 2.59
N ALA A 352 -22.32 -15.01 1.97
CA ALA A 352 -22.07 -16.32 1.39
C ALA A 352 -21.32 -16.21 0.06
N GLY A 353 -21.75 -15.33 -0.84
CA GLY A 353 -21.07 -15.05 -2.11
C GLY A 353 -19.66 -14.49 -1.90
N ARG A 354 -19.49 -13.62 -0.90
CA ARG A 354 -18.16 -13.11 -0.50
C ARG A 354 -17.21 -14.22 -0.05
N LYS A 355 -17.68 -15.15 0.79
CA LYS A 355 -16.87 -16.27 1.26
C LYS A 355 -16.46 -17.20 0.10
N ALA A 356 -17.38 -17.50 -0.81
CA ALA A 356 -17.08 -18.33 -1.99
C ALA A 356 -16.04 -17.65 -2.90
N TYR A 357 -16.18 -16.34 -3.14
CA TYR A 357 -15.22 -15.57 -3.92
C TYR A 357 -13.82 -15.58 -3.28
N GLN A 358 -13.73 -15.34 -1.98
CA GLN A 358 -12.44 -15.34 -1.27
C GLN A 358 -11.74 -16.71 -1.31
N GLN A 359 -12.51 -17.81 -1.26
CA GLN A 359 -11.96 -19.17 -1.40
C GLN A 359 -11.41 -19.43 -2.81
N ALA A 360 -12.12 -18.97 -3.85
CA ALA A 360 -11.66 -19.10 -5.23
C ALA A 360 -10.37 -18.31 -5.48
N VAL A 361 -10.29 -17.08 -4.99
CA VAL A 361 -9.09 -16.23 -5.11
C VAL A 361 -7.90 -16.83 -4.36
N GLU A 362 -8.11 -17.39 -3.16
CA GLU A 362 -7.03 -18.03 -2.41
C GLU A 362 -6.49 -19.28 -3.13
N GLY A 363 -7.37 -20.08 -3.75
CA GLY A 363 -6.95 -21.21 -4.58
C GLY A 363 -6.10 -20.79 -5.78
N GLU A 364 -6.50 -19.71 -6.47
CA GLU A 364 -5.71 -19.14 -7.57
C GLU A 364 -4.36 -18.59 -7.11
N ARG A 365 -4.33 -17.93 -5.93
CA ARG A 365 -3.11 -17.38 -5.32
C ARG A 365 -2.11 -18.49 -4.99
N GLN A 366 -2.56 -19.56 -4.33
CA GLN A 366 -1.69 -20.69 -3.95
C GLN A 366 -1.10 -21.38 -5.19
N ALA A 367 -1.90 -21.56 -6.25
CA ALA A 367 -1.43 -22.13 -7.51
C ALA A 367 -0.41 -21.22 -8.24
N LYS A 368 -0.54 -19.88 -8.11
CA LYS A 368 0.41 -18.91 -8.65
C LYS A 368 1.73 -18.89 -7.87
N VAL A 369 1.67 -18.91 -6.54
CA VAL A 369 2.86 -18.92 -5.68
C VAL A 369 3.67 -20.21 -5.84
N ALA A 370 3.00 -21.38 -5.92
CA ALA A 370 3.68 -22.65 -6.15
C ALA A 370 4.41 -22.68 -7.52
N ALA A 371 3.75 -22.18 -8.57
CA ALA A 371 4.37 -22.08 -9.90
C ALA A 371 5.54 -21.08 -9.95
N ARG A 372 5.46 -19.98 -9.19
CA ARG A 372 6.52 -18.98 -9.01
C ARG A 372 7.80 -19.60 -8.42
N GLN A 373 7.66 -20.37 -7.33
CA GLN A 373 8.81 -20.96 -6.64
C GLN A 373 9.56 -21.97 -7.50
N GLU A 374 8.84 -22.72 -8.35
CA GLU A 374 9.41 -23.71 -9.26
C GLU A 374 10.23 -23.06 -10.39
N GLU A 375 9.82 -21.90 -10.90
CA GLU A 375 10.56 -21.17 -11.96
C GLU A 375 11.81 -20.44 -11.42
N LEU A 376 11.76 -19.84 -10.22
CA LEU A 376 12.88 -19.13 -9.58
C LEU A 376 14.10 -20.05 -9.32
N ALA A 377 13.87 -21.34 -9.10
CA ALA A 377 14.92 -22.34 -8.87
C ALA A 377 15.86 -22.53 -10.08
N THR A 378 15.45 -22.12 -11.30
CA THR A 378 16.22 -22.33 -12.53
C THR A 378 17.23 -21.23 -12.88
N LEU A 379 17.32 -20.15 -12.07
CA LEU A 379 18.04 -18.93 -12.45
C LEU A 379 19.40 -18.70 -11.75
N GLY A 380 19.85 -19.59 -10.85
CA GLY A 380 21.11 -19.42 -10.12
C GLY A 380 22.36 -19.60 -10.98
N GLY A 381 23.36 -18.70 -10.88
CA GLY A 381 24.65 -18.98 -11.51
C GLY A 381 25.72 -17.89 -11.62
N ALA A 382 25.45 -16.61 -11.31
CA ALA A 382 26.47 -15.56 -11.40
C ALA A 382 26.63 -14.84 -10.06
N THR A 383 27.87 -14.57 -9.65
CA THR A 383 28.21 -13.75 -8.48
C THR A 383 28.90 -12.47 -8.96
N SER A 384 28.35 -11.33 -8.58
CA SER A 384 28.80 -9.99 -8.96
C SER A 384 28.47 -9.03 -7.83
N ALA A 385 29.36 -8.07 -7.57
CA ALA A 385 29.12 -7.02 -6.58
C ALA A 385 28.22 -5.89 -7.12
N ILE A 386 27.94 -5.88 -8.43
CA ILE A 386 27.14 -4.83 -9.07
C ILE A 386 25.68 -4.94 -8.62
N LYS A 387 25.12 -3.79 -8.21
CA LYS A 387 23.70 -3.58 -7.98
C LYS A 387 23.24 -2.39 -8.80
N LEU A 388 22.05 -2.48 -9.37
CA LEU A 388 21.48 -1.39 -10.16
C LEU A 388 19.97 -1.31 -10.03
N LEU A 389 19.38 -0.19 -10.42
CA LEU A 389 17.94 0.01 -10.41
C LEU A 389 17.36 -0.07 -11.83
N VAL A 390 16.15 -0.61 -11.95
CA VAL A 390 15.35 -0.57 -13.17
C VAL A 390 13.94 -0.09 -12.85
N ALA A 391 13.37 0.71 -13.76
CA ALA A 391 11.99 1.17 -13.72
C ALA A 391 11.11 0.28 -14.60
N VAL A 392 9.85 0.08 -14.23
CA VAL A 392 8.94 -0.82 -14.94
C VAL A 392 7.55 -0.21 -15.03
N ALA A 393 7.03 -0.07 -16.25
CA ALA A 393 5.66 0.38 -16.51
C ALA A 393 4.70 -0.83 -16.49
N THR A 394 3.74 -0.81 -15.59
CA THR A 394 2.79 -1.91 -15.42
C THR A 394 1.46 -1.42 -14.83
N LYS A 395 0.37 -2.01 -15.34
CA LYS A 395 -0.98 -1.90 -14.79
C LYS A 395 -1.26 -2.93 -13.69
N GLY A 396 -0.28 -3.74 -13.30
CA GLY A 396 -0.41 -4.77 -12.27
C GLY A 396 -0.19 -6.19 -12.80
N HIS A 397 -0.57 -7.17 -11.97
CA HIS A 397 -0.37 -8.60 -12.23
C HIS A 397 1.09 -9.00 -12.50
N GLY A 398 2.09 -8.25 -12.00
CA GLY A 398 3.51 -8.55 -12.12
C GLY A 398 4.07 -8.72 -13.54
N VAL A 399 3.40 -8.15 -14.55
CA VAL A 399 3.80 -8.21 -15.98
C VAL A 399 4.09 -6.83 -16.55
N ILE A 400 4.93 -6.77 -17.59
CA ILE A 400 5.28 -5.53 -18.30
C ILE A 400 4.22 -5.24 -19.37
N ASN A 401 3.12 -4.58 -18.99
CA ASN A 401 1.93 -4.44 -19.85
C ASN A 401 1.50 -2.98 -20.11
N GLU A 402 2.32 -2.00 -19.74
CA GLU A 402 1.98 -0.59 -19.90
C GLU A 402 2.89 0.13 -20.91
N HIS A 403 2.25 0.98 -21.72
CA HIS A 403 2.93 1.85 -22.68
C HIS A 403 3.56 3.04 -21.95
N PHE A 404 4.81 3.38 -22.27
CA PHE A 404 5.55 4.48 -21.61
C PHE A 404 4.74 5.77 -21.52
N GLY A 405 4.15 6.20 -22.63
CA GLY A 405 3.37 7.44 -22.71
C GLY A 405 2.08 7.49 -21.88
N HIS A 406 1.58 6.34 -21.42
CA HIS A 406 0.38 6.23 -20.58
C HIS A 406 0.70 5.90 -19.12
N ALA A 407 1.96 5.58 -18.83
CA ALA A 407 2.39 5.26 -17.49
C ALA A 407 2.22 6.48 -16.58
N LYS A 408 1.43 6.33 -15.52
CA LYS A 408 1.28 7.31 -14.44
C LYS A 408 2.28 7.06 -13.30
N GLU A 409 2.88 5.88 -13.31
CA GLU A 409 3.88 5.47 -12.35
C GLU A 409 4.78 4.38 -12.92
N PHE A 410 5.95 4.24 -12.32
CA PHE A 410 6.87 3.13 -12.56
C PHE A 410 7.11 2.37 -11.26
N GLN A 411 7.17 1.05 -11.34
CA GLN A 411 7.67 0.19 -10.28
C GLN A 411 9.20 0.13 -10.38
N VAL A 412 9.91 0.37 -9.29
CA VAL A 412 11.39 0.35 -9.26
C VAL A 412 11.86 -0.92 -8.59
N TYR A 413 12.80 -1.60 -9.25
CA TYR A 413 13.43 -2.82 -8.76
C TYR A 413 14.94 -2.66 -8.66
N GLU A 414 15.54 -3.15 -7.58
CA GLU A 414 16.97 -3.36 -7.45
C GLU A 414 17.32 -4.74 -7.99
N LEU A 415 18.24 -4.78 -8.96
CA LEU A 415 18.77 -6.00 -9.52
C LEU A 415 20.15 -6.26 -8.92
N SER A 416 20.34 -7.48 -8.45
CA SER A 416 21.61 -7.99 -7.93
C SER A 416 21.71 -9.48 -8.22
N THR A 417 22.82 -10.12 -7.83
CA THR A 417 22.94 -11.58 -7.94
C THR A 417 22.02 -12.36 -7.01
N ALA A 418 21.35 -11.69 -6.07
CA ALA A 418 20.29 -12.27 -5.26
C ALA A 418 18.91 -12.28 -5.99
N GLY A 419 18.80 -11.65 -7.16
CA GLY A 419 17.57 -11.54 -7.93
C GLY A 419 17.08 -10.09 -8.07
N ALA A 420 15.78 -9.95 -8.36
CA ALA A 420 15.09 -8.66 -8.47
C ALA A 420 14.32 -8.37 -7.18
N LYS A 421 14.63 -7.25 -6.53
CA LYS A 421 13.98 -6.80 -5.29
C LYS A 421 13.15 -5.56 -5.56
N PHE A 422 11.87 -5.57 -5.23
CA PHE A 422 11.02 -4.39 -5.34
C PHE A 422 11.46 -3.30 -4.33
N VAL A 423 11.69 -2.09 -4.82
CA VAL A 423 12.20 -0.94 -4.03
C VAL A 423 11.10 0.06 -3.70
N GLY A 424 10.13 0.24 -4.61
CA GLY A 424 9.00 1.15 -4.44
C GLY A 424 8.44 1.68 -5.76
N HIS A 425 7.52 2.63 -5.68
CA HIS A 425 6.90 3.27 -6.84
C HIS A 425 7.51 4.66 -7.13
N ARG A 426 7.53 5.08 -8.39
CA ARG A 426 7.82 6.44 -8.85
C ARG A 426 6.62 6.98 -9.60
N ARG A 427 5.92 7.97 -9.04
CA ARG A 427 4.78 8.61 -9.70
C ARG A 427 5.27 9.68 -10.67
N VAL A 428 4.67 9.72 -11.85
CA VAL A 428 5.03 10.65 -12.93
C VAL A 428 3.78 11.27 -13.55
N ASP A 429 3.94 12.34 -14.32
CA ASP A 429 2.86 12.88 -15.14
C ASP A 429 2.68 12.06 -16.42
N LEU A 430 1.46 12.09 -16.96
CA LEU A 430 1.18 11.48 -18.26
C LEU A 430 1.93 12.24 -19.35
N TYR A 431 2.81 11.55 -20.05
CA TYR A 431 3.52 12.09 -21.22
C TYR A 431 2.58 12.33 -22.41
N CYS A 432 1.56 11.48 -22.61
CA CYS A 432 0.61 11.62 -23.71
C CYS A 432 -0.74 12.16 -23.23
N GLN A 433 -0.92 13.48 -23.26
CA GLN A 433 -2.23 14.14 -23.05
C GLN A 433 -2.85 14.61 -24.38
N GLY A 434 -3.22 13.67 -25.26
CA GLY A 434 -3.99 14.00 -26.47
C GLY A 434 -3.19 14.17 -27.77
N GLY A 435 -2.09 13.44 -27.93
CA GLY A 435 -1.42 13.27 -29.23
C GLY A 435 -0.27 14.24 -29.52
N TYR A 436 -0.04 15.23 -28.66
CA TYR A 436 1.21 16.00 -28.60
C TYR A 436 1.84 15.73 -27.24
N GLY A 437 3.04 15.14 -27.22
CA GLY A 437 3.84 15.06 -26.00
C GLY A 437 4.40 16.44 -25.71
N GLU A 438 4.13 16.99 -24.53
CA GLU A 438 4.79 18.22 -24.07
C GLU A 438 6.21 17.88 -23.64
N GLU A 439 7.24 18.52 -24.21
CA GLU A 439 8.66 18.25 -23.92
C GLU A 439 8.96 18.29 -22.41
N ASP A 440 8.32 19.22 -21.67
CA ASP A 440 8.46 19.37 -20.21
C ASP A 440 8.00 18.13 -19.41
N SER A 441 7.06 17.34 -19.95
CA SER A 441 6.56 16.13 -19.29
C SER A 441 7.54 14.95 -19.36
N LEU A 442 8.41 14.91 -20.37
CA LEU A 442 9.43 13.86 -20.49
C LEU A 442 10.58 14.10 -19.54
N ASP A 443 11.03 15.36 -19.41
CA ASP A 443 12.10 15.73 -18.50
C ASP A 443 11.75 15.40 -17.04
N THR A 444 10.50 15.63 -16.64
CA THR A 444 10.03 15.25 -15.29
C THR A 444 10.01 13.73 -15.08
N ILE A 445 9.65 12.95 -16.10
CA ILE A 445 9.75 11.48 -16.05
C ILE A 445 11.22 11.06 -15.91
N ILE A 446 12.11 11.59 -16.77
CA ILE A 446 13.53 11.27 -16.75
C ILE A 446 14.12 11.58 -15.37
N LEU A 447 13.82 12.74 -14.78
CA LEU A 447 14.25 13.10 -13.42
C LEU A 447 13.73 12.13 -12.35
N ALA A 448 12.53 11.56 -12.52
CA ALA A 448 11.92 10.63 -11.57
C ALA A 448 12.50 9.21 -11.63
N ILE A 449 13.14 8.84 -12.75
CA ILE A 449 13.78 7.52 -12.95
C ILE A 449 15.27 7.64 -13.31
N ASN A 450 15.90 8.78 -13.03
CA ASN A 450 17.29 9.06 -13.39
C ASN A 450 18.29 8.13 -12.68
N ASP A 451 17.88 7.60 -11.52
CA ASP A 451 18.58 6.60 -10.71
C ASP A 451 18.53 5.19 -11.32
N CYS A 452 17.69 4.96 -12.34
CA CYS A 452 17.54 3.69 -13.02
C CYS A 452 18.47 3.57 -14.23
N HIS A 453 19.00 2.37 -14.47
CA HIS A 453 19.79 2.03 -15.66
C HIS A 453 18.94 1.64 -16.85
N ALA A 454 17.69 1.22 -16.62
CA ALA A 454 16.75 0.84 -17.65
C ALA A 454 15.30 1.14 -17.26
N VAL A 455 14.43 1.24 -18.27
CA VAL A 455 12.98 1.32 -18.12
C VAL A 455 12.29 0.28 -19.00
N PHE A 456 11.58 -0.65 -18.37
CA PHE A 456 10.83 -1.74 -19.02
C PHE A 456 9.41 -1.29 -19.31
N VAL A 457 8.99 -1.46 -20.56
CA VAL A 457 7.70 -0.97 -21.06
C VAL A 457 7.14 -1.95 -22.08
N ALA A 458 5.81 -2.00 -22.22
CA ALA A 458 5.19 -2.81 -23.27
C ALA A 458 5.45 -2.21 -24.66
N LYS A 459 5.59 -0.88 -24.72
CA LYS A 459 5.88 -0.12 -25.95
C LYS A 459 6.33 1.30 -25.64
N ILE A 460 7.19 1.85 -26.50
CA ILE A 460 7.69 3.22 -26.44
C ILE A 460 7.86 3.82 -27.84
N GLY A 461 7.61 5.13 -27.98
CA GLY A 461 7.81 5.87 -29.23
C GLY A 461 9.28 6.24 -29.48
N GLY A 462 9.65 6.55 -30.73
CA GLY A 462 11.04 6.84 -31.09
C GLY A 462 11.64 8.09 -30.41
N CYS A 463 10.86 9.15 -30.27
CA CYS A 463 11.28 10.39 -29.59
C CYS A 463 11.66 10.13 -28.11
N PRO A 464 10.75 9.62 -27.25
CA PRO A 464 11.11 9.32 -25.85
C PRO A 464 12.19 8.26 -25.71
N LYS A 465 12.29 7.30 -26.66
CA LYS A 465 13.39 6.33 -26.70
C LYS A 465 14.76 7.02 -26.85
N ALA A 466 14.85 8.01 -27.74
CA ALA A 466 16.09 8.74 -27.97
C ALA A 466 16.52 9.58 -26.75
N ASP A 467 15.57 10.22 -26.06
CA ASP A 467 15.89 11.07 -24.92
C ASP A 467 16.24 10.28 -23.66
N LEU A 468 15.60 9.12 -23.44
CA LEU A 468 16.03 8.16 -22.41
C LEU A 468 17.47 7.70 -22.64
N LEU A 469 17.82 7.37 -23.89
CA LEU A 469 19.19 6.98 -24.24
C LEU A 469 20.19 8.12 -24.02
N LYS A 470 19.83 9.38 -24.34
CA LYS A 470 20.66 10.56 -24.02
C LYS A 470 20.84 10.74 -22.51
N ALA A 471 19.81 10.46 -21.72
CA ALA A 471 19.88 10.43 -20.27
C ALA A 471 20.64 9.20 -19.72
N GLY A 472 21.00 8.24 -20.57
CA GLY A 472 21.71 7.01 -20.21
C GLY A 472 20.83 5.95 -19.54
N ILE A 473 19.52 6.00 -19.78
CA ILE A 473 18.51 5.02 -19.35
C ILE A 473 18.19 4.13 -20.55
N ASP A 474 18.36 2.82 -20.43
CA ASP A 474 18.05 1.86 -21.50
C ASP A 474 16.53 1.63 -21.63
N PRO A 475 15.90 2.01 -22.76
CA PRO A 475 14.47 1.75 -22.98
C PRO A 475 14.26 0.31 -23.47
N VAL A 476 13.70 -0.53 -22.60
CA VAL A 476 13.54 -1.97 -22.84
C VAL A 476 12.08 -2.30 -23.19
N ASP A 477 11.82 -2.51 -24.47
CA ASP A 477 10.49 -2.87 -25.03
C ASP A 477 10.38 -4.31 -25.54
N GLN A 478 11.46 -5.10 -25.41
CA GLN A 478 11.56 -6.48 -25.93
C GLN A 478 10.87 -7.54 -25.06
N TYR A 479 10.48 -7.20 -23.83
CA TYR A 479 9.84 -8.10 -22.86
C TYR A 479 8.36 -7.76 -22.61
N ALA A 480 7.70 -7.18 -23.60
CA ALA A 480 6.29 -6.83 -23.49
C ALA A 480 5.44 -8.06 -23.15
N HIS A 481 4.57 -7.92 -22.14
CA HIS A 481 3.69 -8.96 -21.59
C HIS A 481 4.40 -10.12 -20.87
N GLU A 482 5.71 -10.05 -20.67
CA GLU A 482 6.44 -11.00 -19.81
C GLU A 482 6.43 -10.57 -18.34
N TYR A 483 6.86 -11.47 -17.43
CA TYR A 483 6.98 -11.13 -16.01
C TYR A 483 8.16 -10.24 -15.74
N ILE A 484 7.90 -9.28 -14.85
CA ILE A 484 8.87 -8.27 -14.47
C ILE A 484 10.16 -8.89 -13.93
N GLU A 485 10.08 -9.77 -12.93
CA GLU A 485 11.28 -10.35 -12.30
C GLU A 485 12.11 -11.17 -13.30
N LYS A 486 11.46 -12.03 -14.09
CA LYS A 486 12.14 -12.88 -15.08
C LYS A 486 12.87 -12.03 -16.12
N SER A 487 12.17 -11.09 -16.73
CA SER A 487 12.72 -10.22 -17.76
C SER A 487 13.83 -9.32 -17.22
N ALA A 488 13.67 -8.80 -16.00
CA ALA A 488 14.69 -7.99 -15.33
C ALA A 488 15.95 -8.81 -15.01
N ILE A 489 15.82 -10.05 -14.53
CA ILE A 489 16.96 -10.94 -14.26
C ILE A 489 17.68 -11.31 -15.56
N ILE A 490 16.96 -11.62 -16.63
CA ILE A 490 17.56 -11.91 -17.95
C ILE A 490 18.36 -10.70 -18.44
N TRP A 491 17.74 -9.51 -18.43
CA TRP A 491 18.41 -8.27 -18.83
C TRP A 491 19.64 -7.97 -17.96
N PHE A 492 19.57 -8.24 -16.65
CA PHE A 492 20.70 -8.04 -15.75
C PHE A 492 21.88 -8.98 -16.05
N LYS A 493 21.61 -10.24 -16.41
CA LYS A 493 22.65 -11.17 -16.87
C LYS A 493 23.34 -10.67 -18.14
N ASP A 494 22.57 -10.18 -19.10
CA ASP A 494 23.11 -9.59 -20.33
C ASP A 494 23.91 -8.31 -20.04
N TYR A 495 23.45 -7.49 -19.10
CA TYR A 495 24.17 -6.31 -18.63
C TYR A 495 25.54 -6.68 -18.03
N LEU A 496 25.58 -7.67 -17.14
CA LEU A 496 26.84 -8.15 -16.54
C LEU A 496 27.80 -8.69 -17.60
N ALA A 497 27.32 -9.49 -18.56
CA ALA A 497 28.14 -10.00 -19.65
C ALA A 497 28.72 -8.87 -20.54
N LYS A 498 27.97 -7.80 -20.77
CA LYS A 498 28.46 -6.61 -21.48
C LYS A 498 29.51 -5.85 -20.68
N VAL A 499 29.38 -5.80 -19.35
CA VAL A 499 30.40 -5.20 -18.47
C VAL A 499 31.68 -6.04 -18.48
N GLU A 500 31.57 -7.36 -18.32
CA GLU A 500 32.71 -8.30 -18.29
C GLU A 500 33.48 -8.33 -19.62
N SER A 501 32.76 -8.25 -20.74
CA SER A 501 33.37 -8.15 -22.08
C SER A 501 33.96 -6.77 -22.40
N GLY A 502 33.72 -5.77 -21.53
CA GLY A 502 34.13 -4.38 -21.76
C GLY A 502 33.31 -3.64 -22.82
N ALA A 503 32.20 -4.21 -23.29
CA ALA A 503 31.29 -3.57 -24.23
C ALA A 503 30.59 -2.34 -23.62
N ILE A 504 30.37 -2.36 -22.30
CA ILE A 504 29.90 -1.21 -21.53
C ILE A 504 30.72 -1.05 -20.25
N VAL A 505 30.82 0.19 -19.75
CA VAL A 505 31.40 0.47 -18.44
C VAL A 505 30.24 0.68 -17.46
N HIS A 506 30.25 -0.06 -16.35
CA HIS A 506 29.27 0.18 -15.29
C HIS A 506 29.51 1.56 -14.66
N VAL A 507 28.44 2.35 -14.57
CA VAL A 507 28.44 3.65 -13.93
C VAL A 507 27.34 3.69 -12.87
N GLU A 508 27.66 4.29 -11.73
CA GLU A 508 26.63 4.66 -10.77
C GLU A 508 25.76 5.78 -11.36
N ARG A 509 24.44 5.64 -11.18
CA ARG A 509 23.46 6.61 -11.69
C ARG A 509 23.28 7.74 -10.68
N GLY A 510 22.87 8.90 -11.19
CA GLY A 510 22.52 10.05 -10.37
C GLY A 510 21.27 9.80 -9.52
N ASP A 511 20.91 10.78 -8.70
CA ASP A 511 19.70 10.69 -7.89
C ASP A 511 18.42 10.87 -8.72
N ALA A 512 17.30 10.43 -8.16
CA ALA A 512 15.97 10.65 -8.73
C ALA A 512 15.10 11.52 -7.82
N ALA A 513 14.29 12.36 -8.45
CA ALA A 513 13.35 13.21 -7.75
C ALA A 513 12.12 12.40 -7.29
N ILE A 514 11.79 12.46 -6.00
CA ILE A 514 10.49 11.99 -5.51
C ILE A 514 9.46 13.08 -5.75
N ARG A 515 8.44 12.78 -6.55
CA ARG A 515 7.34 13.71 -6.83
C ARG A 515 6.65 14.17 -5.55
N GLN A 516 6.50 15.49 -5.40
CA GLN A 516 5.92 16.16 -4.23
C GLN A 516 4.45 16.61 -4.41
N GLY A 517 3.91 16.57 -5.64
CA GLY A 517 2.55 17.02 -5.95
C GLY A 517 1.50 15.91 -5.90
N ALA A 518 0.23 16.29 -5.73
CA ALA A 518 -0.90 15.37 -5.95
C ALA A 518 -1.00 15.00 -7.43
N LEU A 519 -1.55 13.81 -7.74
CA LEU A 519 -1.90 13.46 -9.11
C LEU A 519 -3.02 14.41 -9.53
N LEU A 520 -2.71 15.41 -10.36
CA LEU A 520 -3.74 16.21 -11.02
C LEU A 520 -4.48 15.26 -11.96
N SER A 521 -5.56 14.65 -11.48
CA SER A 521 -6.57 14.16 -12.42
C SER A 521 -7.10 15.42 -13.09
N ALA A 522 -6.75 15.64 -14.36
CA ALA A 522 -7.49 16.57 -15.18
C ALA A 522 -8.99 16.25 -15.01
N ALA A 523 -9.74 17.29 -14.62
CA ALA A 523 -11.17 17.22 -14.38
C ALA A 523 -11.94 16.84 -15.65
#